data_AF-A0A8S1CU30-F1
#
_entry.id   AF-A0A8S1CU30-F1
#
_cell.length_a   1.000
_cell.length_b   1.000
_cell.length_c   1.000
_cell.angle_alpha   90.00
_cell.angle_beta   90.00
_cell.angle_gamma   90.00
#
_symmetry.space_group_name_H-M   'P 1'
#
loop_
_entity.id
_entity.type
_entity.pdbx_description
1 polymer ?
#
loop_
_entity_poly.entity_id
_entity_poly.type
_entity_poly.pdbx_seq_one_letter_code
_entity_poly.pdbx_strand_id
1 'polypeptide(L)'
;MHQDHKADVQGCIDLRVLCESENGLAKLAHSVLGVNLEKNWRISCSNWAANTLSENQTRYAALDALVAVLIFSKVTGLCCERAFQLKRTSKSWSDVASECSSLVDAVPKRRGNLNTSVKKDIHRHTSIIHRKLSTRAMPAAKYPVYDNCMLLAPDGEILAACQRSKAEWYVSSGLAEVVENVDNQATLTVRLLFEPKVRSGKDGRNYYATLKKNICVVCGSDKEDSLVKRCIVPREYKIHFPDREKDHKSHDVLVLCVHCNVVLDSKQSNLRKSLAEMCNAPIVSKGYSPFIDDPKLNKVRSAGRALTKPADHVAKIPQPKILELRGIVAEHFQIPETELTDQHILEARNINSSLINGDYKSHGSLVVKYFEEREAKDGGLFKLEKLWRSHFLQQMKPQFMPELWTIDHQQ
;
A
#
# COMPACT_ATOMS: atom_id res chain seq x y z
N MET A 1 2.77 -14.28 -6.46
CA MET A 1 2.93 -15.69 -6.93
C MET A 1 1.98 -16.02 -8.07
N HIS A 2 0.69 -16.26 -7.85
CA HIS A 2 -0.21 -16.60 -8.97
C HIS A 2 -0.36 -15.46 -10.01
N GLN A 3 -0.47 -14.21 -9.56
CA GLN A 3 -0.64 -13.07 -10.48
C GLN A 3 0.55 -12.89 -11.43
N ASP A 4 1.77 -12.93 -10.90
CA ASP A 4 3.01 -12.59 -11.62
C ASP A 4 3.69 -13.82 -12.25
N HIS A 5 3.51 -15.00 -11.66
CA HIS A 5 4.22 -16.22 -12.04
C HIS A 5 3.30 -17.41 -12.38
N LYS A 6 1.96 -17.25 -12.28
CA LYS A 6 0.99 -18.35 -12.45
C LYS A 6 1.31 -19.58 -11.58
N ALA A 7 2.02 -19.35 -10.48
CA ALA A 7 2.37 -20.36 -9.51
C ALA A 7 1.29 -20.42 -8.43
N ASP A 8 0.58 -21.54 -8.38
CA ASP A 8 -0.30 -21.90 -7.28
C ASP A 8 0.53 -22.50 -6.16
N VAL A 9 0.32 -22.00 -4.94
CA VAL A 9 1.00 -22.48 -3.74
C VAL A 9 -0.08 -23.01 -2.79
N GLN A 10 0.14 -24.21 -2.29
CA GLN A 10 -0.72 -24.91 -1.32
C GLN A 10 0.14 -25.33 -0.13
N GLY A 11 -0.48 -25.63 1.00
CA GLY A 11 0.28 -26.02 2.19
C GLY A 11 0.83 -24.83 3.00
N CYS A 12 0.28 -23.63 2.82
CA CYS A 12 0.81 -22.41 3.45
C CYS A 12 0.35 -22.28 4.90
N ILE A 13 1.25 -21.97 5.82
CA ILE A 13 0.90 -21.61 7.20
C ILE A 13 1.25 -20.14 7.43
N ASP A 14 0.26 -19.31 7.74
CA ASP A 14 0.49 -17.91 8.12
C ASP A 14 0.86 -17.81 9.61
N LEU A 15 1.99 -17.18 9.93
CA LEU A 15 2.46 -17.04 11.32
C LEU A 15 1.47 -16.32 12.23
N ARG A 16 0.62 -15.44 11.69
CA ARG A 16 -0.41 -14.75 12.46
C ARG A 16 -1.53 -15.70 12.88
N VAL A 17 -1.87 -16.66 12.03
CA VAL A 17 -2.79 -17.74 12.37
C VAL A 17 -2.15 -18.64 13.43
N LEU A 18 -0.90 -19.05 13.21
CA LEU A 18 -0.17 -19.95 14.11
C LEU A 18 0.04 -19.34 15.51
N CYS A 19 0.33 -18.05 15.59
CA CYS A 19 0.56 -17.35 16.86
C CYS A 19 -0.72 -16.70 17.44
N GLU A 20 -1.87 -16.93 16.80
CA GLU A 20 -3.15 -16.30 17.15
C GLU A 20 -3.05 -14.78 17.37
N SER A 21 -2.33 -14.10 16.48
CA SER A 21 -1.95 -12.69 16.65
C SER A 21 -2.23 -11.86 15.41
N GLU A 22 -2.75 -10.65 15.59
CA GLU A 22 -2.95 -9.69 14.50
C GLU A 22 -1.67 -8.90 14.15
N ASN A 23 -0.57 -9.15 14.87
CA ASN A 23 0.65 -8.39 14.77
C ASN A 23 1.47 -8.75 13.51
N GLY A 24 2.15 -7.74 12.95
CA GLY A 24 3.11 -7.95 11.86
C GLY A 24 4.40 -8.64 12.34
N LEU A 25 5.18 -9.15 11.39
CA LEU A 25 6.38 -9.96 11.64
C LEU A 25 7.35 -9.36 12.67
N ALA A 26 7.60 -8.04 12.64
CA ALA A 26 8.52 -7.40 13.59
C ALA A 26 8.06 -7.49 15.05
N LYS A 27 6.75 -7.36 15.30
CA LYS A 27 6.18 -7.52 16.64
C LYS A 27 6.16 -8.97 17.08
N LEU A 28 5.88 -9.90 16.16
CA LEU A 28 5.98 -11.35 16.42
C LEU A 28 7.41 -11.77 16.75
N ALA A 29 8.40 -11.23 16.03
CA ALA A 29 9.81 -11.47 16.30
C ALA A 29 10.19 -11.04 17.72
N HIS A 30 9.72 -9.88 18.15
CA HIS A 30 9.96 -9.39 19.51
C HIS A 30 9.24 -10.24 20.55
N SER A 31 7.95 -10.56 20.36
CA SER A 31 7.17 -11.31 21.35
C SER A 31 7.55 -12.78 21.47
N VAL A 32 7.91 -13.44 20.37
CA VAL A 32 8.20 -14.89 20.32
C VAL A 32 9.68 -15.19 20.50
N LEU A 33 10.57 -14.36 19.92
CA LEU A 33 12.02 -14.60 19.91
C LEU A 33 12.80 -13.60 20.76
N GLY A 34 12.19 -12.50 21.23
CA GLY A 34 12.91 -11.41 21.91
C GLY A 34 13.79 -10.57 20.97
N VAL A 35 13.67 -10.76 19.65
CA VAL A 35 14.53 -10.10 18.65
C VAL A 35 13.86 -8.84 18.13
N ASN A 36 14.60 -7.72 18.12
CA ASN A 36 14.15 -6.49 17.46
C ASN A 36 14.47 -6.54 15.95
N LEU A 37 13.44 -6.67 15.13
CA LEU A 37 13.57 -6.65 13.67
C LEU A 37 13.42 -5.22 13.15
N GLU A 38 14.54 -4.57 12.81
CA GLU A 38 14.54 -3.20 12.34
C GLU A 38 13.87 -3.06 10.96
N LYS A 39 12.75 -2.35 10.93
CA LYS A 39 11.97 -2.09 9.71
C LYS A 39 12.27 -0.69 9.17
N ASN A 40 13.47 -0.51 8.62
CA ASN A 40 13.85 0.75 8.02
C ASN A 40 13.04 1.02 6.74
N TRP A 41 12.22 2.07 6.78
CA TRP A 41 11.31 2.41 5.68
C TRP A 41 12.04 2.74 4.37
N ARG A 42 13.28 3.26 4.45
CA ARG A 42 14.09 3.58 3.27
C ARG A 42 14.49 2.31 2.52
N ILE A 43 14.65 1.20 3.22
CA ILE A 43 14.94 -0.11 2.63
C ILE A 43 13.63 -0.78 2.19
N SER A 44 12.56 -0.74 2.99
CA SER A 44 11.29 -1.36 2.60
C SER A 44 10.68 -0.72 1.34
N CYS A 45 10.85 0.59 1.16
CA CYS A 45 10.40 1.35 -0.01
C CYS A 45 11.50 1.54 -1.06
N SER A 46 12.64 0.86 -0.93
CA SER A 46 13.71 0.89 -1.93
C SER A 46 13.32 0.13 -3.19
N ASN A 47 14.16 0.21 -4.22
CA ASN A 47 13.93 -0.50 -5.46
C ASN A 47 14.20 -2.01 -5.30
N TRP A 48 13.19 -2.79 -4.91
CA TRP A 48 13.24 -4.26 -4.85
C TRP A 48 13.22 -4.95 -6.21
N ALA A 49 12.91 -4.20 -7.26
CA ALA A 49 13.06 -4.66 -8.64
C ALA A 49 14.47 -4.38 -9.19
N ALA A 50 15.39 -3.85 -8.36
CA ALA A 50 16.78 -3.71 -8.75
C ALA A 50 17.41 -5.08 -8.93
N ASN A 51 18.13 -5.28 -10.03
CA ASN A 51 18.61 -6.62 -10.31
C ASN A 51 19.88 -7.02 -9.54
N THR A 52 20.56 -6.06 -8.94
CA THR A 52 21.50 -6.34 -7.86
C THR A 52 20.98 -5.62 -6.64
N LEU A 53 20.53 -6.40 -5.66
CA LEU A 53 20.11 -5.85 -4.38
C LEU A 53 21.35 -5.40 -3.60
N SER A 54 21.28 -4.22 -3.01
CA SER A 54 22.31 -3.78 -2.06
C SER A 54 22.41 -4.76 -0.89
N GLU A 55 23.56 -4.78 -0.21
CA GLU A 55 23.75 -5.63 0.97
C GLU A 55 22.66 -5.39 2.04
N ASN A 56 22.26 -4.13 2.22
CA ASN A 56 21.17 -3.75 3.14
C ASN A 56 19.81 -4.30 2.71
N GLN A 57 19.50 -4.34 1.41
CA GLN A 57 18.27 -4.96 0.88
C GLN A 57 18.33 -6.49 1.02
N THR A 58 19.44 -7.11 0.63
CA THR A 58 19.65 -8.56 0.77
C THR A 58 19.51 -8.99 2.23
N ARG A 59 20.17 -8.27 3.14
CA ARG A 59 20.08 -8.50 4.58
C ARG A 59 18.66 -8.31 5.10
N TYR A 60 17.97 -7.24 4.70
CA TYR A 60 16.57 -7.00 5.09
C TYR A 60 15.64 -8.12 4.63
N ALA A 61 15.72 -8.54 3.37
CA ALA A 61 14.89 -9.61 2.82
C ALA A 61 15.21 -10.98 3.45
N ALA A 62 16.49 -11.28 3.64
CA ALA A 62 16.94 -12.52 4.27
C ALA A 62 16.49 -12.62 5.73
N LEU A 63 16.59 -11.52 6.49
CA LEU A 63 16.15 -11.49 7.88
C LEU A 63 14.64 -11.72 8.01
N ASP A 64 13.82 -11.17 7.11
CA ASP A 64 12.37 -11.42 7.11
C ASP A 64 12.03 -12.91 6.92
N ALA A 65 12.70 -13.58 5.99
CA ALA A 65 12.51 -15.01 5.74
C ALA A 65 13.03 -15.86 6.92
N LEU A 66 14.24 -15.56 7.41
CA LEU A 66 14.88 -16.31 8.50
C LEU A 66 14.08 -16.21 9.80
N VAL A 67 13.69 -15.00 10.19
CA VAL A 67 12.91 -14.75 11.41
C VAL A 67 11.55 -15.44 11.34
N ALA A 68 10.91 -15.47 10.16
CA ALA A 68 9.65 -16.20 9.98
C ALA A 68 9.80 -17.70 10.28
N VAL A 69 10.86 -18.34 9.77
CA VAL A 69 11.17 -19.76 10.04
C VAL A 69 11.49 -19.99 11.52
N LEU A 70 12.24 -19.08 12.15
CA LEU A 70 12.57 -19.18 13.57
C LEU A 70 11.33 -19.05 14.47
N ILE A 71 10.40 -18.15 14.15
CA ILE A 71 9.11 -18.04 14.85
C ILE A 71 8.34 -19.34 14.70
N PHE A 72 8.18 -19.86 13.47
CA PHE A 72 7.50 -21.13 13.23
C PHE A 72 8.09 -22.27 14.05
N SER A 73 9.42 -22.40 14.02
CA SER A 73 10.18 -23.43 14.75
C SER A 73 9.97 -23.32 16.27
N LYS A 74 10.03 -22.08 16.80
CA LYS A 74 9.84 -21.81 18.22
C LYS A 74 8.43 -22.13 18.69
N VAL A 75 7.41 -21.81 17.89
CA VAL A 75 5.99 -22.02 18.24
C VAL A 75 5.60 -23.49 18.11
N THR A 76 6.04 -24.17 17.07
CA THR A 76 5.72 -25.59 16.84
C THR A 76 6.60 -26.56 17.63
N GLY A 77 7.71 -26.09 18.19
CA GLY A 77 8.71 -26.92 18.84
C GLY A 77 9.55 -27.76 17.87
N LEU A 78 9.46 -27.49 16.57
CA LEU A 78 10.26 -28.12 15.53
C LEU A 78 11.67 -27.54 15.53
N CYS A 79 12.68 -28.34 15.87
CA CYS A 79 14.08 -27.93 15.75
C CYS A 79 14.67 -28.35 14.39
N CYS A 80 15.32 -27.42 13.69
CA CYS A 80 16.20 -27.78 12.59
C CYS A 80 17.59 -28.13 13.14
N GLU A 81 18.01 -29.39 12.98
CA GLU A 81 19.24 -29.93 13.59
C GLU A 81 20.53 -29.18 13.18
N ARG A 82 20.54 -28.42 12.08
CA ARG A 82 21.76 -27.88 11.48
C ARG A 82 22.04 -26.40 11.70
N ALA A 83 21.09 -25.60 12.22
CA ALA A 83 21.26 -24.16 12.12
C ALA A 83 21.68 -23.43 13.42
N PHE A 84 21.35 -23.90 14.64
CA PHE A 84 21.43 -23.00 15.82
C PHE A 84 21.80 -23.59 17.20
N GLN A 85 22.39 -24.79 17.32
CA GLN A 85 22.84 -25.34 18.64
C GLN A 85 21.78 -25.25 19.77
N LEU A 86 20.49 -25.32 19.45
CA LEU A 86 19.42 -25.33 20.44
C LEU A 86 19.16 -26.78 20.90
N LYS A 87 19.03 -26.99 22.22
CA LYS A 87 18.89 -28.31 22.85
C LYS A 87 17.70 -29.10 22.26
N ARG A 88 17.88 -30.42 22.11
CA ARG A 88 16.87 -31.39 21.65
C ARG A 88 15.51 -31.17 22.32
N THR A 89 14.47 -30.97 21.51
CA THR A 89 13.07 -31.17 21.89
C THR A 89 12.38 -32.11 20.88
N SER A 90 11.22 -32.65 21.27
CA SER A 90 10.76 -34.02 20.99
C SER A 90 9.84 -34.24 19.79
N LYS A 91 9.55 -33.21 18.97
CA LYS A 91 8.48 -33.30 17.94
C LYS A 91 9.03 -33.59 16.55
N SER A 92 8.45 -34.59 15.90
CA SER A 92 8.71 -34.91 14.49
C SER A 92 7.91 -33.99 13.56
N TRP A 93 8.28 -33.93 12.28
CA TRP A 93 7.49 -33.19 11.28
C TRP A 93 6.06 -33.71 11.17
N SER A 94 5.83 -35.02 11.33
CA SER A 94 4.48 -35.60 11.33
C SER A 94 3.61 -35.07 12.47
N ASP A 95 4.18 -34.85 13.66
CA ASP A 95 3.45 -34.29 14.79
C ASP A 95 3.04 -32.84 14.51
N VAL A 96 3.99 -32.05 13.99
CA VAL A 96 3.76 -30.64 13.64
C VAL A 96 2.76 -30.49 12.50
N ALA A 97 2.84 -31.35 11.48
CA ALA A 97 1.90 -31.37 10.37
C ALA A 97 0.48 -31.74 10.82
N SER A 98 0.36 -32.68 11.77
CA SER A 98 -0.92 -33.05 12.37
C SER A 98 -1.52 -31.87 13.16
N GLU A 99 -0.72 -31.24 14.02
CA GLU A 99 -1.13 -30.09 14.85
C GLU A 99 -1.51 -28.86 14.01
N CYS A 100 -0.79 -28.60 12.92
CA CYS A 100 -1.05 -27.45 12.05
C CYS A 100 -2.07 -27.74 10.95
N SER A 101 -2.61 -28.96 10.83
CA SER A 101 -3.44 -29.38 9.69
C SER A 101 -4.66 -28.48 9.45
N SER A 102 -5.30 -27.98 10.52
CA SER A 102 -6.42 -27.05 10.44
C SER A 102 -6.03 -25.59 10.14
N LEU A 103 -4.73 -25.28 10.20
CA LEU A 103 -4.15 -23.95 9.96
C LEU A 103 -3.55 -23.83 8.56
N VAL A 104 -3.38 -24.97 7.86
CA VAL A 104 -2.88 -25.00 6.48
C VAL A 104 -3.86 -24.30 5.54
N ASP A 105 -3.31 -23.38 4.74
CA ASP A 105 -4.00 -22.47 3.84
C ASP A 105 -5.08 -21.61 4.51
N ALA A 106 -5.08 -21.55 5.85
CA ALA A 106 -5.98 -20.71 6.61
C ALA A 106 -5.55 -19.24 6.49
N VAL A 107 -6.52 -18.38 6.23
CA VAL A 107 -6.29 -16.93 6.16
C VAL A 107 -6.40 -16.36 7.57
N PRO A 108 -5.45 -15.52 8.03
CA PRO A 108 -5.53 -14.90 9.35
C PRO A 108 -6.85 -14.17 9.55
N LYS A 109 -7.50 -14.49 10.67
CA LYS A 109 -8.72 -13.82 11.12
C LYS A 109 -8.37 -12.34 11.32
N ARG A 110 -8.87 -11.49 10.44
CA ARG A 110 -8.91 -10.04 10.68
C ARG A 110 -10.03 -9.80 11.70
N ARG A 111 -9.87 -8.88 12.66
CA ARG A 111 -10.96 -8.34 13.53
C ARG A 111 -12.34 -8.34 12.82
N GLY A 112 -13.15 -9.39 13.14
CA GLY A 112 -14.60 -9.72 13.00
C GLY A 112 -15.39 -9.37 11.73
N ASN A 113 -16.38 -10.13 11.21
CA ASN A 113 -17.11 -11.37 11.62
C ASN A 113 -17.69 -12.06 10.34
N LEU A 114 -17.53 -13.37 10.08
CA LEU A 114 -18.37 -14.53 10.47
C LEU A 114 -19.87 -14.47 10.09
N ASN A 115 -20.25 -15.11 8.97
CA ASN A 115 -21.23 -16.22 8.93
C ASN A 115 -21.25 -16.97 7.58
N THR A 116 -20.67 -18.17 7.65
CA THR A 116 -21.07 -19.50 7.12
C THR A 116 -22.06 -19.66 5.95
N SER A 117 -21.55 -20.42 4.94
CA SER A 117 -22.20 -21.53 4.20
C SER A 117 -23.28 -21.17 3.15
N VAL A 118 -23.41 -21.77 1.96
CA VAL A 118 -23.13 -23.11 1.40
C VAL A 118 -22.92 -22.96 -0.12
N LYS A 119 -22.04 -23.77 -0.73
CA LYS A 119 -21.91 -23.92 -2.19
C LYS A 119 -23.14 -24.61 -2.79
N LYS A 120 -23.63 -24.14 -3.94
CA LYS A 120 -24.17 -25.02 -5.00
C LYS A 120 -24.07 -24.33 -6.37
N ASP A 121 -23.41 -25.03 -7.29
CA ASP A 121 -23.42 -24.79 -8.73
C ASP A 121 -24.83 -24.96 -9.33
N ILE A 122 -25.09 -24.31 -10.48
CA ILE A 122 -25.56 -24.95 -11.74
C ILE A 122 -25.85 -23.89 -12.84
N HIS A 123 -25.22 -24.13 -14.00
CA HIS A 123 -25.52 -23.80 -15.42
C HIS A 123 -25.97 -22.42 -15.95
N ARG A 124 -25.04 -21.84 -16.73
CA ARG A 124 -25.05 -21.58 -18.20
C ARG A 124 -26.21 -20.85 -18.93
N HIS A 125 -25.77 -19.90 -19.76
CA HIS A 125 -26.42 -19.12 -20.84
C HIS A 125 -27.33 -17.97 -20.33
N THR A 126 -27.21 -16.71 -20.73
CA THR A 126 -27.00 -16.15 -22.08
C THR A 126 -26.33 -14.77 -22.02
N SER A 127 -25.71 -14.41 -23.14
CA SER A 127 -25.03 -13.15 -23.46
C SER A 127 -25.87 -11.88 -23.28
N ILE A 128 -25.32 -10.88 -22.57
CA ILE A 128 -25.38 -9.44 -22.90
C ILE A 128 -24.07 -8.80 -22.40
N ILE A 129 -23.50 -7.95 -23.25
CA ILE A 129 -22.22 -7.25 -23.11
C ILE A 129 -22.27 -6.30 -21.90
N HIS A 130 -21.88 -6.79 -20.72
CA HIS A 130 -21.36 -5.96 -19.63
C HIS A 130 -19.87 -6.21 -19.52
N ARG A 131 -19.07 -5.27 -20.01
CA ARG A 131 -17.63 -5.21 -19.75
C ARG A 131 -17.46 -5.13 -18.23
N LYS A 132 -17.26 -6.27 -17.57
CA LYS A 132 -17.01 -6.35 -16.12
C LYS A 132 -15.84 -5.42 -15.80
N LEU A 133 -16.14 -4.26 -15.21
CA LEU A 133 -15.17 -3.44 -14.51
C LEU A 133 -14.48 -4.36 -13.51
N SER A 134 -13.18 -4.56 -13.68
CA SER A 134 -12.38 -5.44 -12.82
C SER A 134 -12.41 -4.89 -11.40
N THR A 135 -13.29 -5.42 -10.56
CA THR A 135 -13.39 -5.14 -9.12
C THR A 135 -12.37 -5.94 -8.29
N ARG A 136 -11.35 -6.54 -8.91
CA ARG A 136 -10.33 -7.30 -8.17
C ARG A 136 -9.37 -6.37 -7.43
N ALA A 137 -9.43 -6.48 -6.10
CA ALA A 137 -8.50 -6.03 -5.07
C ALA A 137 -8.42 -4.51 -4.79
N MET A 138 -9.54 -3.90 -4.41
CA MET A 138 -9.49 -2.75 -3.50
C MET A 138 -9.85 -3.23 -2.09
N PRO A 139 -8.96 -3.12 -1.10
CA PRO A 139 -9.30 -3.49 0.26
C PRO A 139 -10.41 -2.55 0.75
N ALA A 140 -11.56 -3.12 1.13
CA ALA A 140 -12.58 -2.39 1.85
C ALA A 140 -11.98 -1.77 3.12
N ALA A 141 -12.49 -0.60 3.50
CA ALA A 141 -12.15 0.01 4.77
C ALA A 141 -12.58 -0.92 5.91
N LYS A 142 -11.84 -0.89 7.03
CA LYS A 142 -12.29 -1.52 8.26
C LYS A 142 -13.61 -0.85 8.67
N TYR A 143 -14.66 -1.66 8.86
CA TYR A 143 -15.96 -1.18 9.27
C TYR A 143 -16.07 -1.14 10.82
N PRO A 144 -16.78 -0.15 11.40
CA PRO A 144 -17.32 1.04 10.73
C PRO A 144 -16.20 1.97 10.23
N VAL A 145 -16.46 2.67 9.12
CA VAL A 145 -15.48 3.58 8.51
C VAL A 145 -15.25 4.81 9.41
N TYR A 146 -16.31 5.27 10.07
CA TYR A 146 -16.34 6.26 11.13
C TYR A 146 -16.87 5.61 12.41
N ASP A 147 -16.03 5.54 13.44
CA ASP A 147 -16.44 5.14 14.79
C ASP A 147 -17.20 6.26 15.52
N ASN A 148 -17.04 7.52 15.06
CA ASN A 148 -17.74 8.68 15.60
C ASN A 148 -17.53 8.91 17.11
N CYS A 149 -16.35 8.56 17.64
CA CYS A 149 -15.99 8.82 19.04
C CYS A 149 -15.77 10.32 19.27
N MET A 150 -16.35 10.87 20.33
CA MET A 150 -16.34 12.31 20.59
C MET A 150 -15.13 12.73 21.41
N LEU A 151 -14.43 13.76 20.93
CA LEU A 151 -13.28 14.36 21.61
C LEU A 151 -13.69 15.71 22.18
N LEU A 152 -13.56 15.87 23.50
CA LEU A 152 -13.90 17.09 24.23
C LEU A 152 -12.64 17.84 24.69
N ALA A 153 -12.72 19.16 24.77
CA ALA A 153 -11.77 20.01 25.48
C ALA A 153 -11.97 19.91 27.01
N PRO A 154 -11.01 20.40 27.84
CA PRO A 154 -11.12 20.34 29.29
C PRO A 154 -12.39 20.96 29.87
N ASP A 155 -12.94 21.99 29.22
CA ASP A 155 -14.18 22.69 29.60
C ASP A 155 -15.47 22.03 29.05
N GLY A 156 -15.34 20.92 28.32
CA GLY A 156 -16.46 20.19 27.74
C GLY A 156 -16.83 20.59 26.32
N GLU A 157 -16.15 21.56 25.70
CA GLU A 157 -16.38 21.90 24.28
C GLU A 157 -16.12 20.69 23.37
N ILE A 158 -17.03 20.41 22.42
CA ILE A 158 -16.82 19.36 21.42
C ILE A 158 -15.83 19.82 20.37
N LEU A 159 -14.70 19.11 20.26
CA LEU A 159 -13.64 19.41 19.30
C LEU A 159 -13.82 18.65 17.98
N ALA A 160 -14.06 17.34 18.04
CA ALA A 160 -14.18 16.50 16.85
C ALA A 160 -14.80 15.13 17.14
N ALA A 161 -15.45 14.56 16.13
CA ALA A 161 -15.67 13.12 16.00
C ALA A 161 -14.42 12.46 15.40
N CYS A 162 -13.96 11.36 15.99
CA CYS A 162 -12.74 10.67 15.62
C CYS A 162 -12.87 9.14 15.62
N GLN A 163 -11.80 8.45 15.21
CA GLN A 163 -11.72 6.99 15.28
C GLN A 163 -11.50 6.54 16.72
N ARG A 164 -12.05 5.38 17.08
CA ARG A 164 -11.95 4.81 18.43
C ARG A 164 -10.50 4.61 18.85
N SER A 165 -9.65 4.13 17.93
CA SER A 165 -8.22 3.96 18.19
C SER A 165 -7.50 5.26 18.55
N LYS A 166 -7.97 6.41 18.03
CA LYS A 166 -7.41 7.72 18.39
C LYS A 166 -7.85 8.14 19.78
N ALA A 167 -9.12 7.97 20.10
CA ALA A 167 -9.65 8.26 21.44
C ALA A 167 -8.97 7.38 22.51
N GLU A 168 -8.88 6.06 22.26
CA GLU A 168 -8.18 5.10 23.12
C GLU A 168 -6.69 5.44 23.28
N TRP A 169 -6.03 5.94 22.23
CA TRP A 169 -4.64 6.39 22.33
C TRP A 169 -4.49 7.57 23.29
N TYR A 170 -5.37 8.58 23.24
CA TYR A 170 -5.31 9.69 24.19
C TYR A 170 -5.50 9.22 25.63
N VAL A 171 -6.44 8.30 25.86
CA VAL A 171 -6.71 7.75 27.20
C VAL A 171 -5.52 6.93 27.69
N SER A 172 -5.05 5.97 26.90
CA SER A 172 -3.91 5.10 27.27
C SER A 172 -2.59 5.85 27.41
N SER A 173 -2.45 7.01 26.78
CA SER A 173 -1.29 7.90 26.93
C SER A 173 -1.41 8.85 28.12
N GLY A 174 -2.47 8.78 28.92
CA GLY A 174 -2.70 9.68 30.06
C GLY A 174 -3.00 11.13 29.65
N LEU A 175 -3.46 11.35 28.42
CA LEU A 175 -3.76 12.68 27.85
C LEU A 175 -5.26 13.00 27.83
N ALA A 176 -6.11 12.01 28.10
CA ALA A 176 -7.56 12.16 28.17
C ALA A 176 -8.16 11.22 29.22
N GLU A 177 -9.33 11.60 29.72
CA GLU A 177 -10.20 10.75 30.54
C GLU A 177 -11.41 10.27 29.74
N VAL A 178 -11.97 9.11 30.09
CA VAL A 178 -13.23 8.64 29.54
C VAL A 178 -14.37 9.34 30.25
N VAL A 179 -15.21 10.05 29.50
CA VAL A 179 -16.42 10.70 30.03
C VAL A 179 -17.61 9.76 29.93
N GLU A 180 -17.73 9.07 28.80
CA GLU A 180 -18.82 8.15 28.51
C GLU A 180 -18.30 7.02 27.62
N ASN A 181 -18.68 5.79 27.92
CA ASN A 181 -18.48 4.64 27.05
C ASN A 181 -19.74 3.77 27.09
N VAL A 182 -20.56 3.89 26.05
CA VAL A 182 -21.78 3.08 25.91
C VAL A 182 -21.51 1.98 24.90
N ASP A 183 -21.25 0.77 25.40
CA ASP A 183 -20.88 -0.37 24.56
C ASP A 183 -21.97 -0.75 23.53
N ASN A 184 -23.25 -0.51 23.85
CA ASN A 184 -24.38 -0.79 22.97
C ASN A 184 -24.54 0.19 21.79
N GLN A 185 -23.94 1.39 21.85
CA GLN A 185 -24.02 2.41 20.80
C GLN A 185 -22.66 2.64 20.10
N ALA A 186 -21.61 1.92 20.52
CA ALA A 186 -20.24 2.10 20.08
C ALA A 186 -19.72 3.56 20.19
N THR A 187 -20.37 4.38 21.02
CA THR A 187 -20.03 5.78 21.26
C THR A 187 -19.08 5.88 22.46
N LEU A 188 -17.84 6.25 22.17
CA LEU A 188 -16.83 6.57 23.17
C LEU A 188 -16.62 8.09 23.17
N THR A 189 -16.78 8.72 24.33
CA THR A 189 -16.52 10.14 24.55
C THR A 189 -15.34 10.30 25.49
N VAL A 190 -14.30 11.01 25.05
CA VAL A 190 -13.10 11.26 25.83
C VAL A 190 -12.84 12.77 25.95
N ARG A 191 -12.38 13.20 27.12
CA ARG A 191 -12.06 14.60 27.42
C ARG A 191 -10.56 14.76 27.57
N LEU A 192 -9.98 15.66 26.78
CA LEU A 192 -8.55 16.01 26.88
C LEU A 192 -8.25 16.63 28.24
N LEU A 193 -7.09 16.28 28.80
CA LEU A 193 -6.57 16.84 30.06
C LEU A 193 -5.68 18.07 29.84
N PHE A 194 -5.60 18.55 28.59
CA PHE A 194 -4.77 19.69 28.20
C PHE A 194 -5.53 20.60 27.22
N GLU A 195 -5.07 21.84 27.13
CA GLU A 195 -5.67 22.85 26.26
C GLU A 195 -5.32 22.59 24.78
N PRO A 196 -6.31 22.34 23.90
CA PRO A 196 -6.05 22.11 22.49
C PRO A 196 -5.61 23.40 21.78
N LYS A 197 -4.66 23.28 20.84
CA LYS A 197 -4.18 24.43 20.05
C LYS A 197 -5.22 25.04 19.13
N VAL A 198 -6.24 24.26 18.76
CA VAL A 198 -7.31 24.66 17.84
C VAL A 198 -8.63 24.28 18.47
N ARG A 199 -9.52 25.26 18.62
CA ARG A 199 -10.90 25.11 19.07
C ARG A 199 -11.87 25.34 17.92
N SER A 200 -13.08 24.85 18.09
CA SER A 200 -14.18 25.20 17.21
C SER A 200 -14.53 26.66 17.50
N GLY A 201 -14.44 27.56 16.52
CA GLY A 201 -14.89 28.94 16.74
C GLY A 201 -16.32 28.99 17.31
N LYS A 202 -16.67 30.11 17.94
CA LYS A 202 -17.93 30.34 18.70
C LYS A 202 -19.23 30.11 17.91
N ASP A 203 -19.15 29.90 16.61
CA ASP A 203 -20.29 29.80 15.69
C ASP A 203 -20.95 28.41 15.66
N GLY A 204 -20.45 27.44 16.43
CA GLY A 204 -21.07 26.12 16.62
C GLY A 204 -21.10 25.19 15.40
N ARG A 205 -20.77 25.69 14.20
CA ARG A 205 -20.73 24.92 12.94
C ARG A 205 -19.34 24.32 12.71
N ASN A 206 -19.03 23.24 13.43
CA ASN A 206 -17.78 22.52 13.25
C ASN A 206 -17.97 21.22 12.46
N TYR A 207 -17.50 21.20 11.21
CA TYR A 207 -17.48 20.01 10.34
C TYR A 207 -16.83 18.78 11.03
N TYR A 208 -15.80 19.01 11.83
CA TYR A 208 -15.08 17.96 12.53
C TYR A 208 -15.90 17.39 13.69
N ALA A 209 -16.74 18.18 14.33
CA ALA A 209 -17.65 17.73 15.40
C ALA A 209 -18.88 16.97 14.88
N THR A 210 -19.23 17.12 13.60
CA THR A 210 -20.38 16.43 13.02
C THR A 210 -20.12 14.93 12.85
N LEU A 211 -21.06 14.12 13.35
CA LEU A 211 -21.09 12.67 13.15
C LEU A 211 -21.29 12.34 11.67
N LYS A 212 -20.50 11.40 11.15
CA LYS A 212 -20.52 11.04 9.73
C LYS A 212 -21.15 9.67 9.53
N LYS A 213 -21.99 9.56 8.51
CA LYS A 213 -22.64 8.29 8.15
C LYS A 213 -21.64 7.38 7.42
N ASN A 214 -21.72 6.09 7.70
CA ASN A 214 -20.94 5.05 7.03
C ASN A 214 -21.59 4.64 5.69
N ILE A 215 -21.75 5.61 4.79
CA ILE A 215 -22.38 5.40 3.48
C ILE A 215 -21.54 6.04 2.38
N CYS A 216 -21.67 5.52 1.16
CA CYS A 216 -21.12 6.14 -0.03
C CYS A 216 -21.75 7.52 -0.24
N VAL A 217 -20.95 8.58 -0.20
CA VAL A 217 -21.47 9.95 -0.39
C VAL A 217 -22.06 10.17 -1.78
N VAL A 218 -21.74 9.32 -2.75
CA VAL A 218 -22.25 9.42 -4.13
C VAL A 218 -23.61 8.76 -4.29
N CYS A 219 -23.68 7.45 -4.04
CA CYS A 219 -24.88 6.65 -4.34
C CYS A 219 -25.66 6.20 -3.10
N GLY A 220 -25.20 6.51 -1.89
CA GLY A 220 -25.88 6.14 -0.64
C GLY A 220 -25.70 4.69 -0.21
N SER A 221 -24.98 3.87 -0.97
CA SER A 221 -24.72 2.47 -0.58
C SER A 221 -24.03 2.42 0.78
N ASP A 222 -24.54 1.57 1.66
CA ASP A 222 -24.12 1.36 3.05
C ASP A 222 -23.51 -0.04 3.29
N LYS A 223 -23.30 -0.80 2.21
CA LYS A 223 -22.74 -2.16 2.25
C LYS A 223 -21.33 -2.13 2.81
N GLU A 224 -21.19 -2.58 4.06
CA GLU A 224 -19.99 -2.48 4.90
C GLU A 224 -18.71 -2.98 4.19
N ASP A 225 -18.82 -4.11 3.49
CA ASP A 225 -17.74 -4.79 2.76
C ASP A 225 -17.34 -4.09 1.45
N SER A 226 -18.01 -3.02 1.08
CA SER A 226 -17.82 -2.31 -0.18
C SER A 226 -17.39 -0.85 0.00
N LEU A 227 -17.27 -0.35 1.23
CA LEU A 227 -16.92 1.05 1.50
C LEU A 227 -15.41 1.26 1.58
N VAL A 228 -14.92 2.38 1.07
CA VAL A 228 -13.52 2.81 1.09
C VAL A 228 -13.41 4.28 1.46
N LYS A 229 -12.35 4.65 2.19
CA LYS A 229 -11.99 6.06 2.41
C LYS A 229 -11.21 6.57 1.20
N ARG A 230 -11.66 7.66 0.59
CA ARG A 230 -11.03 8.27 -0.57
C ARG A 230 -10.70 9.73 -0.32
N CYS A 231 -9.46 10.13 -0.61
CA CYS A 231 -9.06 11.53 -0.65
C CYS A 231 -9.54 12.16 -1.96
N ILE A 232 -10.35 13.21 -1.86
CA ILE A 232 -10.88 13.96 -3.01
C ILE A 232 -9.77 14.74 -3.70
N VAL A 233 -8.96 15.46 -2.92
CA VAL A 233 -7.68 16.01 -3.36
C VAL A 233 -6.65 14.87 -3.34
N PRO A 234 -6.10 14.44 -4.49
CA PRO A 234 -5.25 13.26 -4.55
C PRO A 234 -3.96 13.37 -3.73
N ARG A 235 -3.54 12.23 -3.17
CA ARG A 235 -2.29 12.14 -2.40
C ARG A 235 -1.05 12.50 -3.20
N GLU A 236 -1.06 12.28 -4.52
CA GLU A 236 0.07 12.63 -5.40
C GLU A 236 0.44 14.13 -5.32
N TYR A 237 -0.50 15.01 -4.96
CA TYR A 237 -0.24 16.44 -4.73
C TYR A 237 -0.01 16.73 -3.25
N LYS A 238 -0.87 16.21 -2.35
CA LYS A 238 -0.80 16.52 -0.92
C LYS A 238 0.53 16.15 -0.25
N ILE A 239 1.26 15.16 -0.77
CA ILE A 239 2.60 14.83 -0.24
C ILE A 239 3.60 15.98 -0.40
N HIS A 240 3.39 16.86 -1.38
CA HIS A 240 4.27 17.98 -1.70
C HIS A 240 3.83 19.31 -1.06
N PHE A 241 2.67 19.36 -0.40
CA PHE A 241 2.18 20.58 0.25
C PHE A 241 3.09 20.97 1.44
N PRO A 242 3.18 22.25 1.84
CA PRO A 242 3.84 22.67 3.08
C PRO A 242 3.17 22.04 4.31
N ASP A 243 3.93 21.75 5.37
CA ASP A 243 3.38 21.05 6.54
C ASP A 243 2.24 21.79 7.23
N ARG A 244 2.31 23.13 7.27
CA ARG A 244 1.23 24.02 7.76
C ARG A 244 -0.11 23.83 7.02
N GLU A 245 -0.06 23.42 5.76
CA GLU A 245 -1.23 23.22 4.89
C GLU A 245 -1.64 21.73 4.81
N LYS A 246 -0.89 20.84 5.47
CA LYS A 246 -1.22 19.42 5.61
C LYS A 246 -2.10 19.15 6.83
N ASP A 247 -2.37 20.13 7.68
CA ASP A 247 -3.21 19.96 8.86
C ASP A 247 -4.71 19.81 8.50
N HIS A 248 -5.44 19.05 9.31
CA HIS A 248 -6.88 18.81 9.17
C HIS A 248 -7.37 18.08 7.88
N LYS A 249 -6.62 17.04 7.48
CA LYS A 249 -6.85 16.21 6.27
C LYS A 249 -8.24 15.54 6.12
N SER A 250 -9.06 15.49 7.17
CA SER A 250 -10.32 14.73 7.12
C SER A 250 -11.42 15.39 6.29
N HIS A 251 -11.33 16.69 6.02
CA HIS A 251 -12.31 17.37 5.15
C HIS A 251 -12.34 16.76 3.74
N ASP A 252 -11.16 16.50 3.17
CA ASP A 252 -11.05 15.91 1.84
C ASP A 252 -11.16 14.38 1.84
N VAL A 253 -11.41 13.75 2.98
CA VAL A 253 -11.55 12.28 3.07
C VAL A 253 -13.02 11.93 3.15
N LEU A 254 -13.56 11.38 2.06
CA LEU A 254 -14.96 10.96 1.96
C LEU A 254 -15.06 9.44 1.85
N VAL A 255 -16.24 8.91 2.14
CA VAL A 255 -16.54 7.48 2.00
C VAL A 255 -17.20 7.24 0.66
N LEU A 256 -16.67 6.31 -0.12
CA LEU A 256 -17.23 5.85 -1.39
C LEU A 256 -17.40 4.34 -1.36
N CYS A 257 -18.34 3.79 -2.12
CA CYS A 257 -18.31 2.37 -2.42
C CYS A 257 -17.23 2.07 -3.47
N VAL A 258 -16.77 0.82 -3.55
CA VAL A 258 -15.79 0.32 -4.54
C VAL A 258 -16.17 0.75 -5.96
N HIS A 259 -17.45 0.65 -6.33
CA HIS A 259 -17.93 1.05 -7.65
C HIS A 259 -17.72 2.54 -7.91
N CYS A 260 -18.22 3.42 -7.03
CA CYS A 260 -18.06 4.87 -7.18
C CYS A 260 -16.59 5.30 -7.12
N ASN A 261 -15.73 4.60 -6.37
CA ASN A 261 -14.30 4.88 -6.34
C ASN A 261 -13.63 4.59 -7.70
N VAL A 262 -13.95 3.47 -8.36
CA VAL A 262 -13.42 3.17 -9.72
C VAL A 262 -13.91 4.19 -10.74
N VAL A 263 -15.18 4.58 -10.67
CA VAL A 263 -15.74 5.64 -11.53
C VAL A 263 -15.00 6.95 -11.31
N LEU A 264 -14.75 7.32 -10.04
CA LEU A 264 -13.99 8.51 -9.70
C LEU A 264 -12.57 8.47 -10.29
N ASP A 265 -11.84 7.35 -10.19
CA ASP A 265 -10.49 7.23 -10.77
C ASP A 265 -10.50 7.54 -12.27
N SER A 266 -11.49 7.01 -13.00
CA SER A 266 -11.65 7.31 -14.43
C SER A 266 -11.92 8.78 -14.69
N LYS A 267 -12.74 9.45 -13.87
CA LYS A 267 -13.04 10.88 -14.03
C LYS A 267 -11.84 11.75 -13.66
N GLN A 268 -11.15 11.45 -12.57
CA GLN A 268 -9.96 12.17 -12.11
C GLN A 268 -8.81 12.11 -13.13
N SER A 269 -8.71 11.03 -13.90
CA SER A 269 -7.73 10.92 -14.99
C SER A 269 -7.82 12.07 -16.01
N ASN A 270 -9.03 12.60 -16.26
CA ASN A 270 -9.22 13.72 -17.19
C ASN A 270 -8.66 15.02 -16.62
N LEU A 271 -9.03 15.39 -15.39
CA LEU A 271 -8.47 16.58 -14.74
C LEU A 271 -6.95 16.48 -14.58
N ARG A 272 -6.44 15.29 -14.27
CA ARG A 272 -5.01 15.03 -14.17
C ARG A 272 -4.27 15.31 -15.48
N LYS A 273 -4.85 14.95 -16.64
CA LYS A 273 -4.30 15.30 -17.96
C LYS A 273 -4.34 16.80 -18.22
N SER A 274 -5.45 17.47 -17.89
CA SER A 274 -5.55 18.93 -18.04
C SER A 274 -4.52 19.67 -17.17
N LEU A 275 -4.26 19.20 -15.95
CA LEU A 275 -3.20 19.72 -15.09
C LEU A 275 -1.81 19.48 -15.68
N ALA A 276 -1.59 18.33 -16.32
CA ALA A 276 -0.32 18.02 -16.98
C ALA A 276 -0.01 19.02 -18.10
N GLU A 277 -1.00 19.38 -18.91
CA GLU A 277 -0.88 20.38 -19.97
C GLU A 277 -0.70 21.79 -19.39
N MET A 278 -1.60 22.21 -18.48
CA MET A 278 -1.62 23.54 -17.88
C MET A 278 -0.32 23.87 -17.13
N CYS A 279 0.19 22.92 -16.34
CA CYS A 279 1.34 23.14 -15.47
C CYS A 279 2.67 22.76 -16.14
N ASN A 280 2.65 22.32 -17.40
CA ASN A 280 3.80 21.67 -18.06
C ASN A 280 4.40 20.55 -17.17
N ALA A 281 3.53 19.71 -16.63
CA ALA A 281 3.84 18.68 -15.64
C ALA A 281 3.58 17.29 -16.26
N PRO A 282 4.52 16.71 -17.02
CA PRO A 282 4.28 15.45 -17.72
C PRO A 282 3.94 14.29 -16.77
N ILE A 283 2.95 13.50 -17.19
CA ILE A 283 2.59 12.23 -16.55
C ILE A 283 3.58 11.15 -17.02
N VAL A 284 3.86 10.18 -16.15
CA VAL A 284 4.73 9.04 -16.48
C VAL A 284 4.30 8.40 -17.79
N SER A 285 5.24 8.32 -18.72
CA SER A 285 5.03 7.88 -20.10
C SER A 285 6.34 7.33 -20.69
N LYS A 286 6.26 6.77 -21.90
CA LYS A 286 7.43 6.29 -22.63
C LYS A 286 8.33 7.49 -22.98
N GLY A 287 9.47 7.61 -22.31
CA GLY A 287 10.41 8.73 -22.45
C GLY A 287 10.40 9.73 -21.29
N TYR A 288 9.41 9.67 -20.39
CA TYR A 288 9.41 10.44 -19.15
C TYR A 288 8.99 9.56 -17.97
N SER A 289 9.98 9.01 -17.29
CA SER A 289 9.80 8.02 -16.22
C SER A 289 10.86 8.24 -15.13
N PRO A 290 10.55 7.89 -13.87
CA PRO A 290 11.55 7.87 -12.79
C PRO A 290 12.72 6.93 -13.08
N PHE A 291 12.53 6.01 -14.03
CA PHE A 291 13.53 5.06 -14.47
C PHE A 291 13.77 5.17 -15.97
N ILE A 292 15.05 5.16 -16.37
CA ILE A 292 15.50 5.04 -17.75
C ILE A 292 16.25 3.73 -17.95
N ASP A 293 16.28 3.28 -19.18
CA ASP A 293 16.97 2.05 -19.59
C ASP A 293 18.39 2.39 -20.05
N ASP A 294 19.41 1.85 -19.37
CA ASP A 294 20.81 1.93 -19.80
C ASP A 294 20.97 1.09 -21.08
N PRO A 295 21.33 1.72 -22.22
CA PRO A 295 21.49 1.00 -23.48
C PRO A 295 22.59 -0.06 -23.45
N LYS A 296 23.69 0.17 -22.72
CA LYS A 296 24.81 -0.77 -22.60
C LYS A 296 24.40 -1.98 -21.76
N LEU A 297 23.83 -1.76 -20.57
CA LEU A 297 23.38 -2.86 -19.71
C LEU A 297 22.20 -3.62 -20.33
N ASN A 298 21.36 -2.96 -21.13
CA ASN A 298 20.33 -3.64 -21.92
C ASN A 298 20.89 -4.60 -22.97
N LYS A 299 22.00 -4.23 -23.63
CA LYS A 299 22.69 -5.13 -24.56
C LYS A 299 23.25 -6.35 -23.83
N VAL A 300 23.91 -6.14 -22.69
CA VAL A 300 24.43 -7.22 -21.83
C VAL A 300 23.31 -8.16 -21.39
N ARG A 301 22.19 -7.60 -20.91
CA ARG A 301 21.00 -8.36 -20.51
C ARG A 301 20.42 -9.18 -21.64
N SER A 302 20.32 -8.58 -22.82
CA SER A 302 19.79 -9.23 -24.00
C SER A 302 20.69 -10.37 -24.47
N ALA A 303 22.02 -10.18 -24.40
CA ALA A 303 23.00 -11.21 -24.71
C ALA A 303 22.93 -12.39 -23.75
N GLY A 304 22.93 -12.14 -22.43
CA GLY A 304 22.75 -13.21 -21.43
C GLY A 304 21.42 -13.95 -21.59
N ARG A 305 20.31 -13.25 -21.87
CA ARG A 305 19.01 -13.89 -22.13
C ARG A 305 19.01 -14.76 -23.38
N ALA A 306 19.71 -14.36 -24.44
CA ALA A 306 19.81 -15.15 -25.66
C ALA A 306 20.67 -16.40 -25.46
N LEU A 307 21.79 -16.28 -24.74
CA LEU A 307 22.72 -17.38 -24.46
C LEU A 307 22.20 -18.39 -23.42
N THR A 308 21.28 -17.99 -22.53
CA THR A 308 20.64 -18.88 -21.54
C THR A 308 19.36 -19.56 -22.05
N LYS A 309 19.02 -19.44 -23.34
CA LYS A 309 17.89 -20.19 -23.92
C LYS A 309 18.20 -21.69 -23.96
N PRO A 310 17.16 -22.55 -24.05
CA PRO A 310 17.35 -23.98 -24.28
C PRO A 310 18.29 -24.29 -25.46
N ALA A 311 19.04 -25.40 -25.38
CA ALA A 311 20.12 -25.72 -26.32
C ALA A 311 19.64 -25.83 -27.79
N ASP A 312 18.43 -26.30 -28.01
CA ASP A 312 17.77 -26.37 -29.31
C ASP A 312 17.46 -24.98 -29.91
N HIS A 313 17.24 -23.98 -29.05
CA HIS A 313 17.09 -22.58 -29.45
C HIS A 313 18.43 -21.90 -29.69
N VAL A 314 19.43 -22.18 -28.87
CA VAL A 314 20.79 -21.63 -29.03
C VAL A 314 21.45 -22.18 -30.30
N ALA A 315 21.25 -23.47 -30.61
CA ALA A 315 21.76 -24.09 -31.83
C ALA A 315 21.22 -23.48 -33.14
N LYS A 316 20.10 -22.73 -33.07
CA LYS A 316 19.54 -21.97 -34.20
C LYS A 316 20.17 -20.59 -34.37
N ILE A 317 20.98 -20.13 -33.41
CA ILE A 317 21.69 -18.85 -33.49
C ILE A 317 22.97 -19.08 -34.31
N PRO A 318 23.22 -18.29 -35.38
CA PRO A 318 24.45 -18.43 -36.16
C PRO A 318 25.72 -18.27 -35.31
N GLN A 319 26.74 -19.10 -35.56
CA GLN A 319 27.99 -19.10 -34.78
C GLN A 319 28.65 -17.72 -34.65
N PRO A 320 28.72 -16.86 -35.69
CA PRO A 320 29.27 -15.51 -35.55
C PRO A 320 28.48 -14.64 -34.56
N LYS A 321 27.16 -14.83 -34.49
CA LYS A 321 26.31 -14.10 -33.56
C LYS A 321 26.49 -14.58 -32.12
N ILE A 322 26.72 -15.88 -31.91
CA ILE A 322 27.05 -16.42 -30.58
C ILE A 322 28.34 -15.79 -30.05
N LEU A 323 29.38 -15.72 -30.88
CA LEU A 323 30.65 -15.06 -30.52
C LEU A 323 30.46 -13.58 -30.19
N GLU A 324 29.68 -12.85 -30.99
CA GLU A 324 29.33 -11.44 -30.70
C GLU A 324 28.64 -11.29 -29.33
N LEU A 325 27.65 -12.13 -29.05
CA LEU A 325 26.91 -12.08 -27.77
C LEU A 325 27.82 -12.44 -26.59
N ARG A 326 28.72 -13.42 -26.74
CA ARG A 326 29.72 -13.77 -25.74
C ARG A 326 30.70 -12.62 -25.51
N GLY A 327 31.16 -11.96 -26.57
CA GLY A 327 32.01 -10.77 -26.51
C GLY A 327 31.37 -9.63 -25.71
N ILE A 328 30.09 -9.34 -25.93
CA ILE A 328 29.34 -8.32 -25.15
C ILE A 328 29.33 -8.64 -23.66
N VAL A 329 29.17 -9.92 -23.29
CA VAL A 329 29.18 -10.34 -21.88
C VAL A 329 30.60 -10.28 -21.31
N ALA A 330 31.60 -10.76 -22.05
CA ALA A 330 33.00 -10.75 -21.63
C ALA A 330 33.53 -9.32 -21.39
N GLU A 331 33.21 -8.39 -22.30
CA GLU A 331 33.56 -6.96 -22.16
C GLU A 331 32.94 -6.35 -20.88
N HIS A 332 31.68 -6.69 -20.57
CA HIS A 332 31.01 -6.19 -19.38
C HIS A 332 31.68 -6.63 -18.08
N PHE A 333 32.08 -7.89 -17.99
CA PHE A 333 32.78 -8.44 -16.82
C PHE A 333 34.30 -8.18 -16.83
N GLN A 334 34.81 -7.52 -17.87
CA GLN A 334 36.24 -7.21 -18.04
C GLN A 334 37.13 -8.46 -18.02
N ILE A 335 36.65 -9.54 -18.64
CA ILE A 335 37.37 -10.82 -18.74
C ILE A 335 37.58 -11.20 -20.21
N PRO A 336 38.62 -11.99 -20.53
CA PRO A 336 38.75 -12.60 -21.86
C PRO A 336 37.57 -13.53 -22.18
N GLU A 337 37.17 -13.61 -23.46
CA GLU A 337 36.07 -14.51 -23.88
C GLU A 337 36.33 -15.99 -23.56
N THR A 338 37.60 -16.39 -23.53
CA THR A 338 38.05 -17.74 -23.16
C THR A 338 37.77 -18.09 -21.72
N GLU A 339 37.63 -17.10 -20.83
CA GLU A 339 37.36 -17.26 -19.40
C GLU A 339 35.87 -17.04 -19.07
N LEU A 340 35.03 -16.80 -20.09
CA LEU A 340 33.61 -16.59 -19.91
C LEU A 340 32.88 -17.89 -19.54
N THR A 341 32.44 -17.98 -18.28
CA THR A 341 31.69 -19.10 -17.71
C THR A 341 30.16 -18.94 -17.86
N ASP A 342 29.42 -20.04 -17.68
CA ASP A 342 27.96 -20.03 -17.64
C ASP A 342 27.40 -19.15 -16.51
N GLN A 343 28.15 -19.01 -15.42
CA GLN A 343 27.79 -18.14 -14.30
C GLN A 343 27.77 -16.67 -14.73
N HIS A 344 28.79 -16.20 -15.46
CA HIS A 344 28.81 -14.84 -16.01
C HIS A 344 27.64 -14.60 -16.98
N ILE A 345 27.28 -15.60 -17.78
CA ILE A 345 26.14 -15.52 -18.72
C ILE A 345 24.81 -15.43 -17.95
N LEU A 346 24.66 -16.18 -16.85
CA LEU A 346 23.49 -16.13 -15.97
C LEU A 346 23.39 -14.80 -15.22
N GLU A 347 24.50 -14.25 -14.77
CA GLU A 347 24.57 -12.92 -14.16
C GLU A 347 24.21 -11.83 -15.18
N ALA A 348 24.75 -11.89 -16.41
CA ALA A 348 24.37 -11.00 -17.49
C ALA A 348 22.88 -11.07 -17.82
N ARG A 349 22.28 -12.27 -17.92
CA ARG A 349 20.83 -12.44 -18.15
C ARG A 349 19.99 -11.65 -17.14
N ASN A 350 20.47 -11.59 -15.91
CA ASN A 350 19.78 -11.00 -14.78
C ASN A 350 20.19 -9.56 -14.50
N ILE A 351 21.15 -8.93 -15.21
CA ILE A 351 21.64 -7.58 -14.88
C ILE A 351 20.60 -6.46 -14.96
N ASN A 352 20.68 -5.47 -14.06
CA ASN A 352 19.75 -4.34 -14.02
C ASN A 352 20.10 -3.30 -15.06
N SER A 353 19.29 -3.22 -16.11
CA SER A 353 19.41 -2.14 -17.07
C SER A 353 18.68 -0.87 -16.65
N SER A 354 17.90 -0.90 -15.57
CA SER A 354 17.09 0.23 -15.15
C SER A 354 17.88 1.15 -14.22
N LEU A 355 18.12 2.37 -14.67
CA LEU A 355 18.77 3.44 -13.92
C LEU A 355 17.74 4.45 -13.41
N ILE A 356 18.06 5.10 -12.29
CA ILE A 356 17.30 6.24 -11.80
C ILE A 356 17.51 7.41 -12.76
N ASN A 357 16.41 7.99 -13.23
CA ASN A 357 16.45 9.19 -14.03
C ASN A 357 16.64 10.41 -13.13
N GLY A 358 17.86 10.95 -13.06
CA GLY A 358 18.19 12.12 -12.24
C GLY A 358 17.41 13.39 -12.64
N ASP A 359 16.99 13.48 -13.90
CA ASP A 359 16.24 14.62 -14.42
C ASP A 359 14.72 14.48 -14.19
N TYR A 360 14.27 13.34 -13.67
CA TYR A 360 12.85 13.10 -13.44
C TYR A 360 12.31 13.95 -12.30
N LYS A 361 11.21 14.64 -12.57
CA LYS A 361 10.41 15.34 -11.58
C LYS A 361 9.00 14.74 -11.60
N SER A 362 8.43 14.46 -10.43
CA SER A 362 7.09 13.87 -10.39
C SER A 362 6.06 14.87 -10.88
N HIS A 363 5.04 14.37 -11.59
CA HIS A 363 3.87 15.16 -12.01
C HIS A 363 3.30 15.98 -10.84
N GLY A 364 3.06 15.30 -9.69
CA GLY A 364 2.52 15.94 -8.50
C GLY A 364 3.38 17.08 -7.97
N SER A 365 4.71 16.92 -7.95
CA SER A 365 5.63 17.96 -7.51
C SER A 365 5.63 19.17 -8.44
N LEU A 366 5.60 18.95 -9.76
CA LEU A 366 5.57 20.03 -10.74
C LEU A 366 4.26 20.81 -10.69
N VAL A 367 3.12 20.14 -10.53
CA VAL A 367 1.81 20.80 -10.37
C VAL A 367 1.78 21.64 -9.10
N VAL A 368 2.19 21.08 -7.96
CA VAL A 368 2.23 21.83 -6.68
C VAL A 368 3.12 23.05 -6.80
N LYS A 369 4.33 22.90 -7.36
CA LYS A 369 5.25 24.00 -7.61
C LYS A 369 4.63 25.09 -8.49
N TYR A 370 3.92 24.72 -9.55
CA TYR A 370 3.22 25.67 -10.41
C TYR A 370 2.22 26.51 -9.61
N PHE A 371 1.37 25.88 -8.79
CA PHE A 371 0.38 26.60 -7.99
C PHE A 371 1.02 27.44 -6.89
N GLU A 372 2.09 26.96 -6.24
CA GLU A 372 2.83 27.72 -5.23
C GLU A 372 3.51 28.97 -5.79
N GLU A 373 4.06 28.91 -7.00
CA GLU A 373 4.87 29.98 -7.57
C GLU A 373 4.06 30.92 -8.48
N ARG A 374 3.26 30.37 -9.40
CA ARG A 374 2.59 31.14 -10.46
C ARG A 374 1.19 31.59 -10.08
N GLU A 375 0.51 30.79 -9.26
CA GLU A 375 -0.85 31.09 -8.81
C GLU A 375 -0.87 31.65 -7.38
N ALA A 376 0.29 31.96 -6.79
CA ALA A 376 0.42 32.42 -5.41
C ALA A 376 -0.51 33.59 -5.08
N LYS A 377 -0.64 34.54 -6.02
CA LYS A 377 -1.48 35.75 -5.88
C LYS A 377 -2.98 35.47 -6.06
N ASP A 378 -3.33 34.35 -6.70
CA ASP A 378 -4.69 33.95 -7.05
C ASP A 378 -5.17 32.76 -6.20
N GLY A 379 -4.58 32.57 -5.01
CA GLY A 379 -4.98 31.55 -4.03
C GLY A 379 -4.12 30.28 -4.04
N GLY A 380 -3.08 30.18 -4.85
CA GLY A 380 -2.03 29.16 -4.76
C GLY A 380 -2.55 27.71 -4.64
N LEU A 381 -2.05 26.97 -3.63
CA LEU A 381 -2.47 25.58 -3.40
C LEU A 381 -3.94 25.42 -3.06
N PHE A 382 -4.56 26.43 -2.45
CA PHE A 382 -5.99 26.41 -2.20
C PHE A 382 -6.80 26.42 -3.51
N LYS A 383 -6.32 27.10 -4.56
CA LYS A 383 -6.92 27.02 -5.91
C LYS A 383 -6.86 25.58 -6.46
N LEU A 384 -5.74 24.87 -6.25
CA LEU A 384 -5.61 23.46 -6.64
C LEU A 384 -6.59 22.56 -5.86
N GLU A 385 -6.74 22.75 -4.55
CA GLU A 385 -7.72 22.00 -3.76
C GLU A 385 -9.15 22.25 -4.25
N LYS A 386 -9.50 23.52 -4.50
CA LYS A 386 -10.81 23.92 -5.05
C LYS A 386 -11.10 23.26 -6.39
N LEU A 387 -10.12 23.19 -7.28
CA LEU A 387 -10.26 22.50 -8.57
C LEU A 387 -10.64 21.03 -8.39
N TRP A 388 -9.95 20.29 -7.51
CA TRP A 388 -10.25 18.89 -7.22
C TRP A 388 -11.61 18.70 -6.53
N ARG A 389 -11.94 19.54 -5.55
CA ARG A 389 -13.24 19.54 -4.85
C ARG A 389 -14.40 19.81 -5.80
N SER A 390 -14.25 20.83 -6.66
CA SER A 390 -15.26 21.21 -7.66
C SER A 390 -15.44 20.14 -8.72
N HIS A 391 -14.35 19.58 -9.23
CA HIS A 391 -14.38 18.48 -10.19
C HIS A 391 -15.10 17.24 -9.61
N PHE A 392 -14.87 16.91 -8.34
CA PHE A 392 -15.61 15.82 -7.68
C PHE A 392 -17.12 16.07 -7.67
N LEU A 393 -17.58 17.24 -7.23
CA LEU A 393 -19.01 17.57 -7.22
C LEU A 393 -19.62 17.52 -8.63
N GLN A 394 -18.95 18.11 -9.62
CA GLN A 394 -19.45 18.19 -10.99
C GLN A 394 -19.52 16.82 -11.67
N GLN A 395 -18.48 15.98 -11.49
CA GLN A 395 -18.36 14.71 -12.21
C GLN A 395 -19.05 13.55 -11.50
N MET A 396 -19.10 13.56 -10.17
CA MET A 396 -19.70 12.49 -9.38
C MET A 396 -21.12 12.78 -8.92
N LYS A 397 -21.54 14.05 -8.88
CA LYS A 397 -22.88 14.50 -8.46
C LYS A 397 -23.36 13.80 -7.16
N PRO A 398 -22.59 13.92 -6.06
CA PRO A 398 -22.86 13.16 -4.86
C PRO A 398 -24.20 13.56 -4.21
N GLN A 399 -24.97 12.55 -3.77
CA GLN A 399 -26.30 12.76 -3.19
C GLN A 399 -26.31 12.80 -1.65
N PHE A 400 -25.24 12.33 -1.01
CA PHE A 400 -25.16 12.12 0.44
C PHE A 400 -23.91 12.79 1.03
N MET A 401 -23.62 14.02 0.59
CA MET A 401 -22.50 14.81 1.11
C MET A 401 -22.72 15.17 2.58
N PRO A 402 -21.66 15.21 3.41
CA PRO A 402 -21.76 15.80 4.74
C PRO A 402 -22.17 17.27 4.65
N GLU A 403 -23.08 17.71 5.51
CA GLU A 403 -23.75 19.02 5.45
C GLU A 403 -22.78 20.21 5.43
N LEU A 404 -21.72 20.17 6.24
CA LEU A 404 -20.73 21.23 6.34
C LEU A 404 -19.52 21.03 5.39
N TRP A 405 -19.59 20.09 4.45
CA TRP A 405 -18.53 19.92 3.47
C TRP A 405 -18.62 21.00 2.39
N THR A 406 -17.56 21.77 2.20
CA THR A 406 -17.52 22.88 1.23
C THR A 406 -16.29 22.81 0.34
N ILE A 407 -16.38 23.44 -0.84
CA ILE A 407 -15.24 23.65 -1.72
C ILE A 407 -14.21 24.59 -1.07
N ASP A 408 -14.71 25.61 -0.37
CA ASP A 408 -13.94 26.72 0.21
C ASP A 408 -13.36 26.45 1.61
N HIS A 409 -13.35 25.20 2.07
CA HIS A 409 -12.84 24.85 3.39
C HIS A 409 -11.38 25.27 3.60
N GLN A 410 -11.10 25.88 4.78
CA GLN A 410 -9.86 26.59 5.15
C GLN A 410 -9.68 28.00 4.55
N GLN A 411 -10.78 28.68 4.21
CA GLN A 411 -10.82 30.15 4.21
C GLN A 411 -10.94 30.73 5.61
#